data_AF-A0A3N5KIT5-F1
#
_entry.id   AF-A0A3N5KIT5-F1
#
_cell.length_a   1.000
_cell.length_b   1.000
_cell.length_c   1.000
_cell.angle_alpha   90.00
_cell.angle_beta   90.00
_cell.angle_gamma   90.00
#
_symmetry.space_group_name_H-M   'P 1'
#
loop_
_entity.id
_entity.type
_entity.pdbx_description
1 polymer ?
#
loop_
_entity_poly.entity_id
_entity_poly.type
_entity_poly.pdbx_seq_one_letter_code
_entity_poly.pdbx_strand_id
1 'polypeptide(L)'
;MDVIKQEFDPEVDVSAIQQHPRNPRKGDDASVRESMEHNDFFGAILVQRSTGYVIAGNTRYRVMKADGETTIPAFWVDFDDETAMRIMLADNRTSDLAFYDDEQLFGLLRDLNNSEGLDGTGYDRSAY
;
A
#
# COMPACT_ATOMS: atom_id res chain seq x y z
N MET A 1 9.47 16.16 16.85
CA MET A 1 9.40 15.47 15.55
C MET A 1 8.72 16.44 14.61
N ASP A 2 9.38 16.83 13.54
CA ASP A 2 8.78 17.69 12.54
C ASP A 2 8.07 16.83 11.50
N VAL A 3 6.88 17.26 11.10
CA VAL A 3 6.09 16.57 10.07
C VAL A 3 6.60 17.03 8.71
N ILE A 4 7.00 16.09 7.86
CA ILE A 4 7.43 16.40 6.49
C ILE A 4 6.21 16.91 5.72
N LYS A 5 6.37 18.05 5.02
CA LYS A 5 5.30 18.63 4.24
C LYS A 5 4.94 17.71 3.07
N GLN A 6 3.66 17.37 2.97
CA GLN A 6 3.09 16.56 1.91
C GLN A 6 1.93 17.30 1.24
N GLU A 7 1.72 17.03 -0.04
CA GLU A 7 0.57 17.52 -0.81
C GLU A 7 -0.23 16.32 -1.29
N PHE A 8 -1.53 16.29 -0.99
CA PHE A 8 -2.42 15.26 -1.50
C PHE A 8 -2.94 15.65 -2.88
N ASP A 9 -2.88 14.71 -3.81
CA ASP A 9 -3.48 14.80 -5.13
C ASP A 9 -4.35 13.54 -5.35
N PRO A 10 -5.67 13.69 -5.49
CA PRO A 10 -6.56 12.54 -5.64
C PRO A 10 -6.46 11.87 -7.02
N GLU A 11 -5.88 12.50 -8.03
CA GLU A 11 -5.96 12.05 -9.43
C GLU A 11 -4.59 12.11 -10.15
N VAL A 12 -3.52 11.61 -9.52
CA VAL A 12 -2.20 11.59 -10.16
C VAL A 12 -2.18 10.64 -11.36
N ASP A 13 -1.81 11.17 -12.53
CA ASP A 13 -1.64 10.38 -13.75
C ASP A 13 -0.59 9.27 -13.57
N VAL A 14 -0.99 8.02 -13.84
CA VAL A 14 -0.14 6.83 -13.72
C VAL A 14 1.12 6.90 -14.59
N SER A 15 1.09 7.67 -15.68
CA SER A 15 2.25 7.90 -16.55
C SER A 15 3.28 8.86 -15.96
N ALA A 16 2.89 9.69 -14.99
CA ALA A 16 3.78 10.63 -14.30
C ALA A 16 4.58 9.98 -13.17
N ILE A 17 4.26 8.73 -12.81
CA ILE A 17 4.84 8.01 -11.67
C ILE A 17 5.29 6.61 -12.05
N GLN A 18 6.26 6.09 -11.32
CA GLN A 18 6.82 4.76 -11.58
C GLN A 18 7.34 4.10 -10.31
N GLN A 19 7.48 2.77 -10.33
CA GLN A 19 8.09 2.06 -9.21
C GLN A 19 9.54 2.50 -9.01
N HIS A 20 9.96 2.56 -7.74
CA HIS A 20 11.35 2.76 -7.44
C HIS A 20 12.19 1.59 -8.00
N PRO A 21 13.17 1.82 -8.89
CA PRO A 21 13.87 0.76 -9.63
C PRO A 21 14.70 -0.19 -8.75
N ARG A 22 14.96 0.23 -7.50
CA ARG A 22 15.71 -0.52 -6.49
C ARG A 22 14.84 -0.99 -5.31
N ASN A 23 13.51 -0.99 -5.41
CA ASN A 23 12.67 -1.51 -4.33
C ASN A 23 12.84 -3.04 -4.23
N PRO A 24 13.38 -3.58 -3.12
CA PRO A 24 13.58 -5.01 -2.99
C PRO A 24 12.31 -5.77 -2.61
N ARG A 25 11.26 -5.10 -2.09
CA ARG A 25 10.03 -5.76 -1.63
C ARG A 25 9.16 -6.14 -2.84
N LYS A 26 8.75 -7.40 -2.86
CA LYS A 26 7.70 -7.91 -3.75
C LYS A 26 6.47 -8.19 -2.88
N GLY A 27 5.46 -7.33 -2.98
CA GLY A 27 4.19 -7.59 -2.32
C GLY A 27 3.31 -8.54 -3.14
N ASP A 28 2.24 -9.00 -2.51
CA ASP A 28 1.25 -9.88 -3.12
C ASP A 28 0.20 -9.08 -3.89
N ASP A 29 0.27 -9.15 -5.23
CA ASP A 29 -0.66 -8.47 -6.12
C ASP A 29 -2.06 -9.09 -6.08
N ALA A 30 -2.18 -10.40 -5.78
CA ALA A 30 -3.47 -11.09 -5.78
C ALA A 30 -4.30 -10.66 -4.56
N SER A 31 -3.71 -10.72 -3.37
CA SER A 31 -4.39 -10.27 -2.13
C SER A 31 -4.76 -8.78 -2.17
N VAL A 32 -3.89 -7.93 -2.73
CA VAL A 32 -4.20 -6.49 -2.85
C VAL A 32 -5.30 -6.23 -3.88
N ARG A 33 -5.33 -6.97 -4.99
CA ARG A 33 -6.40 -6.91 -5.98
C ARG A 33 -7.74 -7.33 -5.38
N GLU A 34 -7.80 -8.47 -4.70
CA GLU A 34 -9.01 -8.93 -4.00
C GLU A 34 -9.49 -7.86 -2.99
N SER A 35 -8.56 -7.29 -2.22
CA SER A 35 -8.90 -6.20 -1.29
C SER A 35 -9.55 -5.00 -1.99
N MET A 36 -9.03 -4.58 -3.15
CA MET A 36 -9.61 -3.47 -3.91
C MET A 36 -10.95 -3.83 -4.57
N GLU A 37 -11.14 -5.07 -5.03
CA GLU A 37 -12.40 -5.53 -5.62
C GLU A 37 -13.55 -5.53 -4.60
N HIS A 38 -13.24 -5.81 -3.34
CA HIS A 38 -14.24 -5.89 -2.27
C HIS A 38 -14.39 -4.60 -1.44
N ASN A 39 -13.35 -3.78 -1.32
CA ASN A 39 -13.35 -2.59 -0.45
C ASN A 39 -13.23 -1.26 -1.20
N ASP A 40 -13.24 -1.29 -2.54
CA ASP A 40 -12.76 -0.21 -3.39
C ASP A 40 -11.30 0.18 -3.09
N PHE A 41 -10.77 1.15 -3.84
CA PHE A 41 -9.49 1.73 -3.49
C PHE A 41 -9.62 2.64 -2.26
N PHE A 42 -8.85 2.34 -1.21
CA PHE A 42 -8.74 3.19 -0.03
C PHE A 42 -7.30 3.64 0.22
N GLY A 43 -7.16 4.89 0.66
CA GLY A 43 -5.88 5.50 1.00
C GLY A 43 -5.24 6.24 -0.16
N ALA A 44 -3.91 6.21 -0.22
CA ALA A 44 -3.10 6.84 -1.25
C ALA A 44 -1.72 6.16 -1.32
N ILE A 45 -0.99 6.39 -2.40
CA ILE A 45 0.45 6.04 -2.51
C ILE A 45 1.33 7.22 -2.09
N LEU A 46 2.59 6.97 -1.75
CA LEU A 46 3.56 8.02 -1.43
C LEU A 46 4.57 8.17 -2.57
N VAL A 47 4.73 9.38 -3.11
CA VAL A 47 5.57 9.63 -4.29
C VAL A 47 6.59 10.72 -4.02
N GLN A 48 7.85 10.45 -4.36
CA GLN A 48 8.91 11.46 -4.35
C GLN A 48 8.70 12.43 -5.52
N ARG A 49 8.50 13.71 -5.20
CA ARG A 49 8.15 14.74 -6.19
C ARG A 49 9.19 14.91 -7.29
N SER A 50 10.47 14.86 -6.95
CA SER A 50 11.56 15.12 -7.90
C SER A 50 11.74 14.02 -8.97
N THR A 51 11.31 12.79 -8.68
CA THR A 51 11.60 11.61 -9.53
C THR A 51 10.33 10.92 -10.06
N GLY A 52 9.18 11.16 -9.42
CA GLY A 52 7.96 10.38 -9.65
C GLY A 52 8.05 8.95 -9.11
N TYR A 53 9.05 8.62 -8.28
CA TYR A 53 9.19 7.28 -7.72
C TYR A 53 8.18 7.04 -6.59
N VAL A 54 7.46 5.93 -6.69
CA VAL A 54 6.59 5.42 -5.63
C VAL A 54 7.45 4.84 -4.51
N ILE A 55 7.41 5.49 -3.34
CA ILE A 55 8.20 5.15 -2.16
C ILE A 55 7.44 4.18 -1.25
N ALA A 56 6.13 4.40 -1.07
CA ALA A 56 5.24 3.52 -0.32
C ALA A 56 3.95 3.26 -1.12
N GLY A 57 3.35 2.07 -0.96
CA GLY A 57 2.19 1.65 -1.76
C GLY A 57 2.54 1.05 -3.12
N ASN A 58 3.76 0.52 -3.30
CA ASN A 58 4.25 -0.04 -4.57
C ASN A 58 3.39 -1.18 -5.14
N THR A 59 2.78 -2.02 -4.29
CA THR A 59 1.86 -3.10 -4.73
C THR A 59 0.55 -2.52 -5.25
N ARG A 60 -0.03 -1.52 -4.57
CA ARG A 60 -1.24 -0.82 -5.02
C ARG A 60 -1.04 -0.18 -6.39
N TYR A 61 0.09 0.54 -6.57
CA TYR A 61 0.46 1.10 -7.87
C TYR A 61 0.51 0.04 -8.98
N ARG A 62 1.14 -1.12 -8.71
CA ARG A 62 1.22 -2.21 -9.70
C ARG A 62 -0.14 -2.76 -10.08
N VAL A 63 -0.99 -3.04 -9.09
CA VAL A 63 -2.32 -3.59 -9.31
C VAL A 63 -3.16 -2.62 -10.14
N MET A 64 -3.28 -1.37 -9.70
CA MET A 64 -4.06 -0.34 -10.43
C MET A 64 -3.54 -0.13 -11.85
N LYS A 65 -2.22 -0.05 -12.03
CA LYS A 65 -1.62 0.06 -13.37
C LYS A 65 -1.90 -1.16 -14.25
N ALA A 66 -1.84 -2.36 -13.69
CA ALA A 66 -2.15 -3.58 -14.41
C ALA A 66 -3.63 -3.66 -14.81
N ASP A 67 -4.51 -3.00 -14.05
CA ASP A 67 -5.95 -2.96 -14.26
C ASP A 67 -6.40 -1.86 -15.23
N GLY A 68 -5.45 -1.08 -15.72
CA GLY A 68 -5.69 -0.04 -16.71
C GLY A 68 -6.14 1.29 -16.11
N GLU A 69 -6.02 1.47 -14.79
CA GLU A 69 -6.30 2.75 -14.16
C GLU A 69 -5.37 3.83 -14.70
N THR A 70 -5.94 5.00 -14.94
CA THR A 70 -5.23 6.15 -15.51
C THR A 70 -4.78 7.14 -14.45
N THR A 71 -5.44 7.15 -13.29
CA THR A 71 -5.09 8.01 -12.15
C THR A 71 -5.07 7.23 -10.83
N ILE A 72 -4.27 7.68 -9.86
CA ILE A 72 -4.15 7.07 -8.54
C ILE A 72 -4.04 8.19 -7.47
N PRO A 73 -4.78 8.12 -6.36
CA PRO A 73 -4.59 9.04 -5.25
C PRO A 73 -3.19 8.93 -4.65
N ALA A 74 -2.48 10.05 -4.51
CA ALA A 74 -1.11 10.07 -4.03
C ALA A 74 -0.82 11.26 -3.10
N PHE A 75 0.16 11.05 -2.21
CA PHE A 75 0.85 12.14 -1.53
C PHE A 75 2.17 12.41 -2.23
N TRP A 76 2.32 13.63 -2.74
CA TRP A 76 3.58 14.16 -3.22
C TRP A 76 4.41 14.72 -2.08
N VAL A 77 5.64 14.24 -1.95
CA VAL A 77 6.56 14.69 -0.90
C VAL A 77 7.91 15.01 -1.49
N ASP A 78 8.53 16.07 -0.98
CA ASP A 78 9.85 16.50 -1.39
C ASP A 78 10.92 15.82 -0.51
N PHE A 79 11.64 14.88 -1.11
CA PHE A 79 12.74 14.15 -0.46
C PHE A 79 13.97 14.19 -1.36
N ASP A 80 15.14 14.18 -0.73
CA ASP A 80 16.33 13.68 -1.41
C ASP A 80 16.28 12.14 -1.57
N ASP A 81 17.11 11.63 -2.49
CA ASP A 81 17.12 10.19 -2.82
C ASP A 81 17.52 9.30 -1.64
N GLU A 82 18.37 9.81 -0.75
CA GLU A 82 18.80 9.07 0.44
C GLU A 82 17.67 8.91 1.46
N THR A 83 16.87 9.97 1.65
CA THR A 83 15.69 9.98 2.51
C THR A 83 14.60 9.10 1.92
N ALA A 84 14.34 9.20 0.61
CA ALA A 84 13.42 8.32 -0.10
C ALA A 84 13.79 6.83 0.07
N MET A 85 15.07 6.50 -0.07
CA MET A 85 15.58 5.13 0.14
C MET A 85 15.40 4.66 1.59
N ARG A 86 15.72 5.50 2.57
CA ARG A 86 15.55 5.19 3.99
C ARG A 86 14.09 4.95 4.34
N ILE A 87 13.18 5.78 3.84
CA ILE A 87 11.74 5.63 4.05
C ILE A 87 11.24 4.32 3.43
N MET A 88 11.59 4.04 2.17
CA MET A 88 11.20 2.80 1.49
C MET A 88 11.68 1.55 2.25
N LEU A 89 12.93 1.55 2.73
CA LEU A 89 13.47 0.44 3.50
C LEU A 89 12.81 0.31 4.87
N ALA A 90 12.57 1.43 5.55
CA ALA A 90 11.90 1.45 6.85
C ALA A 90 10.45 0.94 6.73
N ASP A 91 9.64 1.49 5.82
CA ASP A 91 8.24 1.11 5.60
C ASP A 91 8.10 -0.41 5.38
N ASN A 92 8.95 -0.96 4.50
CA ASN A 92 9.02 -2.40 4.27
C ASN A 92 9.38 -3.17 5.54
N ARG A 93 10.47 -2.80 6.21
CA ARG A 93 11.02 -3.58 7.33
C ARG A 93 10.16 -3.48 8.60
N THR A 94 9.59 -2.31 8.89
CA THR A 94 8.74 -2.14 10.07
C THR A 94 7.44 -2.93 9.92
N SER A 95 6.90 -3.04 8.71
CA SER A 95 5.77 -3.94 8.44
C SER A 95 6.15 -5.40 8.67
N ASP A 96 7.35 -5.85 8.26
CA ASP A 96 7.79 -7.24 8.45
C ASP A 96 8.11 -7.59 9.92
N LEU A 97 8.41 -6.59 10.74
CA LEU A 97 8.68 -6.77 12.17
C LEU A 97 7.40 -6.78 13.02
N ALA A 98 6.26 -6.37 12.45
CA ALA A 98 4.99 -6.41 13.13
C ALA A 98 4.52 -7.87 13.32
N PHE A 99 3.78 -8.10 14.39
CA PHE A 99 3.13 -9.38 14.69
C PHE A 99 1.73 -9.10 15.23
N TYR A 100 0.85 -10.08 15.11
CA TYR A 100 -0.52 -9.95 15.60
C TYR A 100 -0.64 -10.41 17.06
N ASP A 101 -1.60 -9.82 17.76
CA ASP A 101 -2.20 -10.47 18.91
C ASP A 101 -3.24 -11.45 18.36
N ASP A 102 -2.92 -12.74 18.42
CA ASP A 102 -3.73 -13.78 17.79
C ASP A 102 -5.14 -13.88 18.38
N GLU A 103 -5.32 -13.64 19.68
CA GLU A 103 -6.64 -13.70 20.31
C GLU A 103 -7.55 -12.58 19.78
N GLN A 104 -7.01 -11.37 19.69
CA GLN A 104 -7.74 -10.24 19.15
C GLN A 104 -8.02 -10.39 17.65
N LEU A 105 -7.03 -10.86 16.89
CA LEU A 105 -7.17 -11.10 15.45
C LEU A 105 -8.28 -12.13 15.18
N PHE A 106 -8.26 -13.28 15.87
CA PHE A 106 -9.26 -14.34 15.66
C PHE A 106 -10.65 -13.91 16.10
N GLY A 107 -10.77 -13.09 17.15
CA GLY A 107 -12.04 -12.48 17.52
C GLY A 107 -12.65 -11.69 16.36
N LEU A 108 -11.87 -10.79 15.75
CA LEU A 108 -12.31 -9.97 14.62
C LEU A 108 -12.65 -10.80 13.37
N LEU A 109 -11.79 -11.75 13.00
CA LEU A 109 -12.01 -12.59 11.82
C LEU A 109 -13.27 -13.46 11.98
N ARG A 110 -13.50 -14.01 13.18
CA ARG A 110 -14.71 -14.79 13.45
C ARG A 110 -15.96 -13.93 13.33
N ASP A 111 -15.95 -12.73 13.91
CA ASP A 111 -17.10 -11.84 13.91
C ASP A 111 -17.43 -11.40 12.47
N LEU A 112 -16.43 -11.06 11.66
CA LEU A 112 -16.61 -10.67 10.26
C LEU A 112 -17.07 -11.84 9.37
N ASN A 113 -16.48 -13.02 9.53
CA ASN A 113 -16.91 -14.23 8.81
C ASN A 113 -18.35 -14.64 9.14
N ASN A 114 -18.86 -14.29 10.33
CA ASN A 114 -20.25 -14.56 10.70
C ASN A 114 -21.25 -13.55 10.11
N SER A 115 -20.82 -12.36 9.70
CA SER A 115 -21.69 -11.31 9.15
C SER A 115 -21.59 -11.16 7.63
N GLU A 116 -20.39 -10.89 7.12
CA GLU A 116 -20.16 -10.46 5.72
C GLU A 116 -19.26 -11.42 4.93
N GLY A 117 -18.43 -12.22 5.62
CA GLY A 117 -17.40 -13.06 5.00
C GLY A 117 -15.99 -12.49 5.23
N LEU A 118 -14.98 -13.06 4.56
CA LEU A 118 -13.58 -12.63 4.72
C LEU A 118 -12.95 -12.03 3.47
N ASP A 119 -13.71 -11.98 2.37
CA ASP A 119 -13.20 -11.51 1.09
C ASP A 119 -12.68 -10.07 1.23
N GLY A 120 -11.51 -9.81 0.65
CA GLY A 120 -10.85 -8.52 0.70
C GLY A 120 -10.10 -8.19 2.00
N THR A 121 -10.12 -9.09 2.99
CA THR A 121 -9.31 -8.95 4.21
C THR A 121 -7.87 -9.44 4.04
N GLY A 122 -7.61 -10.27 3.03
CA GLY A 122 -6.36 -11.01 2.88
C GLY A 122 -6.22 -12.20 3.82
N TYR A 123 -7.27 -12.59 4.55
CA TYR A 123 -7.34 -13.79 5.36
C TYR A 123 -8.30 -14.80 4.74
N ASP A 124 -7.92 -16.08 4.80
CA ASP A 124 -8.79 -17.20 4.48
C ASP A 124 -9.01 -18.08 5.71
N ARG A 125 -9.90 -19.08 5.59
CA ARG A 125 -10.20 -20.03 6.68
C ARG A 125 -9.06 -20.98 7.04
N SER A 126 -7.98 -21.01 6.26
CA SER A 126 -6.77 -21.75 6.59
C SER A 126 -5.77 -20.90 7.39
N ALA A 127 -5.96 -19.58 7.39
CA ALA A 127 -5.14 -18.61 8.09
C ALA A 127 -5.53 -18.38 9.56
N TYR A 128 -6.60 -19.01 10.05
CA TYR A 128 -7.01 -18.98 11.47
C TYR A 128 -7.76 -20.25 11.92
#